data_AF-A0A2B4QZ58-F1
#
_entry.id   AF-A0A2B4QZ58-F1
#
_cell.length_a   1.000
_cell.length_b   1.000
_cell.length_c   1.000
_cell.angle_alpha   90.00
_cell.angle_beta   90.00
_cell.angle_gamma   90.00
#
_symmetry.space_group_name_H-M   'P 1'
#
loop_
_entity.id
_entity.type
_entity.pdbx_description
1 polymer ?
#
loop_
_entity_poly.entity_id
_entity_poly.type
_entity_poly.pdbx_seq_one_letter_code
_entity_poly.pdbx_strand_id
1 'polypeptide(L)'
;LKPTNVKMSKEKRVCVIGAGPSGMSVLYHFNKLKEQGKEIPDIVCFDKQSDWGGLWKYSWETGINQFGEPVHGSMYRGLWSNGPKEALEYPDYTFEDHFKKAIPSFQPREVLYDYLKVETTNVKMSKEKRVCVIGAGPSRKVSHDDVGFQTEYVVDTAKNVNYGYDLDSSQQLHDWQHHRHEDILTYRVRSHASKFTGKQAPIH
;
A
#
# COMPACT_ATOMS: atom_id res chain seq x y z
N LEU A 1 -11.05 45.03 4.15
CA LEU A 1 -10.07 44.07 4.73
C LEU A 1 -8.74 44.29 4.04
N LYS A 2 -7.70 44.72 4.76
CA LYS A 2 -6.37 44.95 4.15
C LYS A 2 -5.82 43.61 3.65
N PRO A 3 -5.27 43.53 2.43
CA PRO A 3 -4.60 42.32 1.98
C PRO A 3 -3.38 42.10 2.87
N THR A 4 -3.44 41.07 3.72
CA THR A 4 -2.28 40.59 4.45
C THR A 4 -1.25 40.11 3.43
N ASN A 5 -0.12 40.81 3.39
CA ASN A 5 1.06 40.46 2.61
C ASN A 5 1.65 39.16 3.20
N VAL A 6 1.09 38.01 2.80
CA VAL A 6 1.71 36.72 3.06
C VAL A 6 2.93 36.65 2.15
N LYS A 7 4.12 36.87 2.71
CA LYS A 7 5.37 36.47 2.05
C LYS A 7 5.29 34.96 1.82
N MET A 8 4.88 34.55 0.64
CA MET A 8 4.98 33.16 0.20
C MET A 8 6.47 32.84 0.12
N SER A 9 7.00 32.07 1.07
CA SER A 9 8.30 31.43 0.86
C SER A 9 8.18 30.55 -0.39
N LYS A 10 9.24 30.53 -1.20
CA LYS A 10 9.30 29.82 -2.49
C LYS A 10 9.51 28.31 -2.26
N GLU A 11 8.96 27.78 -1.19
CA GLU A 11 9.05 26.37 -0.83
C GLU A 11 8.16 25.56 -1.77
N LYS A 12 8.73 24.50 -2.35
CA LYS A 12 7.98 23.58 -3.22
C LYS A 12 6.89 22.93 -2.36
N ARG A 13 5.68 22.82 -2.90
CA ARG A 13 4.53 22.21 -2.21
C ARG A 13 4.06 20.97 -2.96
N VAL A 14 3.80 19.89 -2.24
CA VAL A 14 3.30 18.63 -2.78
C VAL A 14 1.94 18.33 -2.17
N CYS A 15 0.95 18.08 -3.02
CA CYS A 15 -0.38 17.64 -2.62
C CYS A 15 -0.50 16.14 -2.91
N VAL A 16 -0.75 15.34 -1.87
CA VAL A 16 -1.02 13.90 -2.00
C VAL A 16 -2.52 13.69 -1.84
N ILE A 17 -3.16 13.04 -2.81
CA ILE A 17 -4.60 12.75 -2.76
C ILE A 17 -4.80 11.25 -2.53
N GLY A 18 -5.37 10.91 -1.37
CA GLY A 18 -5.57 9.55 -0.87
C GLY A 18 -4.48 9.13 0.11
N ALA A 19 -4.87 8.77 1.32
CA ALA A 19 -4.08 8.13 2.38
C ALA A 19 -4.32 6.61 2.40
N GLY A 20 -4.44 6.00 1.22
CA GLY A 20 -4.28 4.56 1.02
C GLY A 20 -2.80 4.17 0.89
N PRO A 21 -2.48 2.88 0.65
CA PRO A 21 -1.09 2.39 0.60
C PRO A 21 -0.16 3.21 -0.30
N SER A 22 -0.64 3.67 -1.46
CA SER A 22 0.16 4.48 -2.38
C SER A 22 0.52 5.86 -1.80
N GLY A 23 -0.45 6.63 -1.32
CA GLY A 23 -0.16 7.95 -0.73
C GLY A 23 0.58 7.84 0.60
N MET A 24 0.31 6.80 1.37
CA MET A 24 1.05 6.44 2.58
C MET A 24 2.53 6.17 2.30
N SER A 25 2.86 5.43 1.23
CA SER A 25 4.25 5.20 0.80
C SER A 25 4.96 6.50 0.40
N VAL A 26 4.28 7.42 -0.29
CA VAL A 26 4.84 8.75 -0.61
C VAL A 26 5.21 9.51 0.66
N LEU A 27 4.29 9.59 1.63
CA LEU A 27 4.52 10.27 2.91
C LEU A 27 5.67 9.65 3.70
N TYR A 28 5.73 8.33 3.72
CA TYR A 28 6.79 7.57 4.36
C TYR A 28 8.17 7.91 3.80
N HIS A 29 8.35 7.85 2.48
CA HIS A 29 9.66 8.12 1.87
C HIS A 29 10.10 9.57 2.08
N PHE A 30 9.17 10.53 2.02
CA PHE A 30 9.51 11.91 2.37
C PHE A 30 9.92 12.06 3.84
N ASN A 31 9.28 11.35 4.77
CA ASN A 31 9.71 11.34 6.17
C ASN A 31 11.12 10.76 6.33
N LYS A 32 11.45 9.66 5.63
CA LYS A 32 12.82 9.11 5.62
C LYS A 32 13.85 10.09 5.07
N LEU A 33 13.54 10.80 3.99
CA LEU A 33 14.44 11.83 3.44
C LEU A 33 14.67 12.96 4.45
N LYS A 34 13.61 13.36 5.18
CA LYS A 34 13.70 14.36 6.26
C LYS A 34 14.57 13.87 7.43
N GLU A 35 14.43 12.62 7.85
CA GLU A 35 15.27 12.01 8.90
C GLU A 35 16.75 11.93 8.49
N GLN A 36 17.02 11.77 7.19
CA GLN A 36 18.37 11.87 6.61
C GLN A 36 18.89 13.32 6.50
N GLY A 37 18.13 14.30 7.00
CA GLY A 37 18.50 15.72 6.96
C GLY A 37 18.37 16.36 5.57
N LYS A 38 17.70 15.70 4.61
CA LYS A 38 17.45 16.28 3.29
C LYS A 38 16.29 17.27 3.37
N GLU A 39 16.39 18.35 2.60
CA GLU A 39 15.30 19.30 2.44
C GLU A 39 14.14 18.63 1.70
N ILE A 40 12.94 18.70 2.29
CA ILE A 40 11.71 18.18 1.69
C ILE A 40 10.73 19.33 1.42
N PRO A 41 9.85 19.19 0.40
CA PRO A 41 8.77 20.15 0.19
C PRO A 41 7.79 20.21 1.36
N ASP A 42 6.95 21.24 1.40
CA ASP A 42 5.74 21.25 2.22
C ASP A 42 4.74 20.23 1.65
N ILE A 43 4.32 19.26 2.44
CA ILE A 43 3.48 18.15 1.99
C ILE A 43 2.15 18.18 2.72
N VAL A 44 1.07 18.16 1.96
CA VAL A 44 -0.28 18.02 2.48
C VAL A 44 -0.94 16.82 1.84
N CYS A 45 -1.45 15.89 2.66
CA CYS A 45 -2.21 14.74 2.20
C CYS A 45 -3.68 14.90 2.56
N PHE A 46 -4.55 14.72 1.56
CA PHE A 46 -6.00 14.75 1.72
C PHE A 46 -6.58 13.36 1.51
N ASP A 47 -7.45 12.93 2.41
CA ASP A 47 -8.26 11.73 2.24
C ASP A 47 -9.72 12.05 2.57
N LYS A 48 -10.65 11.42 1.85
CA LYS A 48 -12.09 11.57 2.09
C LYS A 48 -12.56 10.77 3.30
N GLN A 49 -11.91 9.65 3.59
CA GLN A 49 -12.22 8.80 4.73
C GLN A 49 -11.76 9.44 6.04
N SER A 50 -12.40 9.07 7.14
CA SER A 50 -12.07 9.59 8.49
C SER A 50 -10.73 9.13 9.08
N ASP A 51 -10.06 8.18 8.43
CA ASP A 51 -8.82 7.54 8.87
C ASP A 51 -8.15 6.94 7.62
N TRP A 52 -6.85 6.71 7.69
CA TRP A 52 -6.04 6.13 6.60
C TRP A 52 -6.34 4.64 6.33
N GLY A 53 -5.79 4.15 5.23
CA GLY A 53 -5.85 2.76 4.82
C GLY A 53 -6.47 2.53 3.44
N GLY A 54 -7.16 3.53 2.89
CA GLY A 54 -7.86 3.39 1.61
C GLY A 54 -8.81 2.19 1.65
N LEU A 55 -8.63 1.27 0.71
CA LEU A 55 -9.41 0.03 0.63
C LEU A 55 -9.27 -0.87 1.86
N TRP A 56 -8.11 -0.86 2.53
CA TRP A 56 -7.85 -1.72 3.71
C TRP A 56 -8.62 -1.28 4.95
N LYS A 57 -9.07 -0.02 4.98
CA LYS A 57 -9.96 0.48 6.01
C LYS A 57 -11.39 -0.01 5.75
N TYR A 58 -11.79 -1.02 6.52
CA TYR A 58 -13.13 -1.59 6.44
C TYR A 58 -14.20 -0.58 6.92
N SER A 59 -15.32 -0.55 6.21
CA SER A 59 -16.55 0.13 6.62
C SER A 59 -17.73 -0.82 6.41
N TRP A 60 -18.76 -0.67 7.25
CA TRP A 60 -20.04 -1.38 7.06
C TRP A 60 -20.98 -0.65 6.09
N GLU A 61 -20.69 0.62 5.79
CA GLU A 61 -21.48 1.44 4.87
C GLU A 61 -21.41 0.89 3.43
N THR A 62 -22.48 1.05 2.67
CA THR A 62 -22.55 0.67 1.25
C THR A 62 -23.20 1.79 0.43
N GLY A 63 -22.86 1.89 -0.86
CA GLY A 63 -23.42 2.91 -1.74
C GLY A 63 -22.89 4.31 -1.42
N ILE A 64 -23.68 5.10 -0.69
CA ILE A 64 -23.40 6.49 -0.34
C ILE A 64 -23.28 6.62 1.18
N ASN A 65 -22.25 7.30 1.67
CA ASN A 65 -22.00 7.52 3.09
C ASN A 65 -22.90 8.64 3.68
N GLN A 66 -22.79 8.87 5.00
CA GLN A 66 -23.53 9.93 5.71
C GLN A 66 -23.26 11.36 5.20
N PHE A 67 -22.20 11.58 4.40
CA PHE A 67 -21.84 12.88 3.82
C PHE A 67 -22.29 13.03 2.35
N GLY A 68 -23.05 12.06 1.81
CA GLY A 68 -23.51 12.11 0.42
C GLY A 68 -22.44 11.67 -0.60
N GLU A 69 -21.35 11.04 -0.16
CA GLU A 69 -20.27 10.62 -1.03
C GLU A 69 -20.28 9.10 -1.29
N PRO A 70 -19.84 8.63 -2.46
CA PRO A 70 -19.66 7.21 -2.71
C PRO A 70 -18.70 6.57 -1.70
N VAL A 71 -19.14 5.47 -1.10
CA VAL A 71 -18.31 4.65 -0.20
C VAL A 71 -17.07 4.18 -0.95
N HIS A 72 -15.89 4.37 -0.36
CA HIS A 72 -14.61 3.97 -0.98
C HIS A 72 -14.34 2.47 -0.88
N GLY A 73 -14.71 1.88 0.27
CA GLY A 73 -14.32 0.53 0.63
C GLY A 73 -15.08 -0.51 -0.19
N SER A 74 -14.33 -1.42 -0.80
CA SER A 74 -14.85 -2.60 -1.51
C SER A 74 -14.48 -3.91 -0.81
N MET A 75 -13.86 -3.83 0.37
CA MET A 75 -13.50 -4.99 1.18
C MET A 75 -14.66 -5.46 2.05
N TYR A 76 -14.79 -6.77 2.22
CA TYR A 76 -15.88 -7.42 2.95
C TYR A 76 -15.39 -8.16 4.20
N ARG A 77 -16.32 -8.54 5.07
CA ARG A 77 -16.00 -9.34 6.26
C ARG A 77 -15.48 -10.70 5.86
N GLY A 78 -14.45 -11.19 6.56
CA GLY A 78 -13.81 -12.46 6.23
C GLY A 78 -12.94 -12.41 4.96
N LEU A 79 -12.51 -11.23 4.51
CA LEU A 79 -11.56 -11.09 3.42
C LEU A 79 -10.16 -11.52 3.86
N TRP A 80 -9.51 -12.34 3.03
CA TRP A 80 -8.14 -12.79 3.16
C TRP A 80 -7.33 -12.32 1.96
N SER A 81 -6.01 -12.23 2.13
CA SER A 81 -5.10 -11.96 1.03
C SER A 81 -5.37 -12.89 -0.15
N ASN A 82 -5.41 -12.30 -1.34
CA ASN A 82 -5.56 -13.04 -2.58
C ASN A 82 -4.22 -13.61 -3.04
N GLY A 83 -3.12 -12.88 -2.85
CA GLY A 83 -1.75 -13.31 -3.12
C GLY A 83 -0.92 -13.55 -1.84
N PRO A 84 0.30 -14.11 -1.97
CA PRO A 84 1.22 -14.29 -0.86
C PRO A 84 1.67 -12.94 -0.30
N LYS A 85 1.76 -12.81 1.03
CA LYS A 85 2.22 -11.58 1.70
C LYS A 85 3.65 -11.20 1.31
N GLU A 86 4.45 -12.17 0.92
CA GLU A 86 5.85 -12.00 0.52
C GLU A 86 5.99 -11.13 -0.74
N ALA A 87 4.98 -11.10 -1.62
CA ALA A 87 4.96 -10.28 -2.82
C ALA A 87 4.60 -8.80 -2.55
N LEU A 88 4.14 -8.49 -1.34
CA LEU A 88 3.76 -7.13 -0.90
C LEU A 88 4.57 -6.64 0.31
N GLU A 89 5.62 -7.38 0.68
CA GLU A 89 6.51 -7.03 1.78
C GLU A 89 7.34 -5.79 1.43
N TYR A 90 7.53 -4.90 2.40
CA TYR A 90 8.44 -3.76 2.24
C TYR A 90 9.90 -4.21 2.43
N PRO A 91 10.82 -3.76 1.57
CA PRO A 91 12.23 -4.16 1.64
C PRO A 91 12.95 -3.68 2.90
N ASP A 92 12.50 -2.57 3.46
CA ASP A 92 13.08 -1.87 4.60
C ASP A 92 12.23 -1.99 5.88
N TYR A 93 11.14 -2.77 5.83
CA TYR A 93 10.29 -3.08 6.97
C TYR A 93 9.57 -4.42 6.77
N THR A 94 10.16 -5.51 7.26
CA THR A 94 9.66 -6.86 6.95
C THR A 94 8.46 -7.26 7.83
N PHE A 95 7.74 -8.32 7.44
CA PHE A 95 6.69 -8.88 8.29
C PHE A 95 7.22 -9.36 9.65
N GLU A 96 8.46 -9.84 9.70
CA GLU A 96 9.10 -10.23 10.95
C GLU A 96 9.43 -9.03 11.83
N ASP A 97 9.86 -7.92 11.23
CA ASP A 97 10.09 -6.67 11.97
C ASP A 97 8.81 -6.17 12.63
N HIS A 98 7.67 -6.35 11.96
CA HIS A 98 6.38 -5.94 12.48
C HIS A 98 5.83 -6.92 13.54
N PHE A 99 5.66 -8.19 13.17
CA PHE A 99 4.95 -9.18 14.01
C PHE A 99 5.86 -9.89 15.02
N LYS A 100 7.18 -9.75 14.89
CA LYS A 100 8.20 -10.42 15.74
C LYS A 100 8.11 -11.95 15.75
N LYS A 101 7.39 -12.52 14.77
CA LYS A 101 7.22 -13.95 14.57
C LYS A 101 6.93 -14.22 13.09
N ALA A 102 7.24 -15.43 12.64
CA ALA A 102 6.82 -15.88 11.33
C ALA A 102 5.29 -16.09 11.32
N ILE A 103 4.64 -15.58 10.28
CA ILE A 103 3.19 -15.75 10.04
C ILE A 103 2.97 -16.36 8.66
N PRO A 104 1.90 -17.13 8.44
CA PRO A 104 1.64 -17.77 7.15
C PRO A 104 1.56 -16.81 5.95
N SER A 105 1.67 -17.31 4.72
CA SER A 105 1.70 -16.45 3.53
C SER A 105 0.38 -15.73 3.22
N PHE A 106 -0.77 -16.29 3.62
CA PHE A 106 -2.09 -15.72 3.32
C PHE A 106 -2.76 -15.20 4.59
N GLN A 107 -2.77 -13.89 4.78
CA GLN A 107 -3.25 -13.28 6.01
C GLN A 107 -4.67 -12.70 5.87
N PRO A 108 -5.48 -12.69 6.94
CA PRO A 108 -6.71 -11.92 6.99
C PRO A 108 -6.45 -10.42 6.76
N ARG A 109 -7.46 -9.71 6.23
CA ARG A 109 -7.39 -8.26 5.98
C ARG A 109 -6.87 -7.47 7.18
N GLU A 110 -7.31 -7.81 8.38
CA GLU A 110 -6.97 -7.09 9.62
C GLU A 110 -5.47 -7.12 9.89
N VAL A 111 -4.84 -8.27 9.68
CA VAL A 111 -3.40 -8.45 9.87
C VAL A 111 -2.61 -7.65 8.83
N LEU A 112 -3.02 -7.67 7.56
CA LEU A 112 -2.37 -6.86 6.53
C LEU A 112 -2.59 -5.35 6.73
N TYR A 113 -3.78 -4.96 7.21
CA TYR A 113 -4.05 -3.56 7.54
C TYR A 113 -3.18 -3.06 8.69
N ASP A 114 -2.94 -3.89 9.72
CA ASP A 114 -2.05 -3.57 10.83
C ASP A 114 -0.60 -3.34 10.36
N TYR A 115 -0.08 -4.24 9.52
CA TYR A 115 1.22 -4.11 8.88
C TYR A 115 1.36 -2.80 8.08
N LEU A 116 0.39 -2.50 7.22
CA LEU A 116 0.39 -1.29 6.39
C LEU A 116 0.23 0.00 7.22
N LYS A 117 -0.47 -0.06 8.37
CA LYS A 117 -0.76 1.10 9.21
C LYS A 117 0.44 1.53 10.04
N VAL A 118 1.14 0.60 10.70
CA VAL A 118 2.25 0.95 11.60
C VAL A 118 3.34 1.73 10.89
N GLU A 119 3.67 1.36 9.65
CA GLU A 119 4.68 2.06 8.85
C GLU A 119 4.38 3.56 8.66
N THR A 120 3.11 3.94 8.76
CA THR A 120 2.64 5.30 8.50
C THR A 120 2.47 6.16 9.75
N THR A 121 2.46 5.53 10.93
CA THR A 121 2.29 6.24 12.21
C THR A 121 3.52 7.04 12.65
N ASN A 122 4.69 6.79 12.05
CA ASN A 122 5.90 7.59 12.26
C ASN A 122 5.88 8.95 11.54
N VAL A 123 4.81 9.26 10.78
CA VAL A 123 4.63 10.54 10.07
C VAL A 123 3.64 11.45 10.82
N LYS A 124 4.05 12.66 11.20
CA LYS A 124 3.15 13.66 11.80
C LYS A 124 2.19 14.23 10.73
N MET A 125 0.88 14.04 10.94
CA MET A 125 -0.17 14.53 10.04
C MET A 125 -0.86 15.80 10.55
N SER A 126 -1.12 16.76 9.65
CA SER A 126 -2.11 17.82 9.89
C SER A 126 -3.52 17.27 9.60
N LYS A 127 -4.43 17.41 10.56
CA LYS A 127 -5.83 16.97 10.42
C LYS A 127 -6.66 18.05 9.71
N GLU A 128 -6.40 18.31 8.44
CA GLU A 128 -7.29 19.16 7.64
C GLU A 128 -8.16 18.32 6.71
N LYS A 129 -9.41 18.10 7.14
CA LYS A 129 -10.45 17.47 6.32
C LYS A 129 -10.88 18.42 5.22
N ARG A 130 -10.48 18.15 3.97
CA ARG A 130 -11.13 18.71 2.79
C ARG A 130 -11.33 17.60 1.76
N VAL A 131 -12.60 17.38 1.43
CA VAL A 131 -13.09 16.37 0.49
C VAL A 131 -12.59 16.68 -0.92
N CYS A 132 -12.03 15.67 -1.59
CA CYS A 132 -11.80 15.69 -3.04
C CYS A 132 -12.38 14.41 -3.64
N VAL A 133 -13.35 14.54 -4.54
CA VAL A 133 -13.99 13.43 -5.24
C VAL A 133 -13.23 13.18 -6.53
N ILE A 134 -12.70 11.97 -6.73
CA ILE A 134 -12.05 11.57 -7.98
C ILE A 134 -12.62 10.23 -8.46
N GLY A 135 -12.99 10.19 -9.75
CA GLY A 135 -13.55 9.01 -10.42
C GLY A 135 -12.49 7.92 -10.68
N ALA A 136 -12.92 6.66 -10.58
CA ALA A 136 -12.07 5.49 -10.79
C ALA A 136 -11.70 5.31 -12.27
N GLY A 137 -10.42 5.01 -12.53
CA GLY A 137 -9.91 4.63 -13.86
C GLY A 137 -10.31 3.21 -14.27
N PRO A 138 -10.12 2.85 -15.56
CA PRO A 138 -10.61 1.59 -16.12
C PRO A 138 -9.84 0.37 -15.58
N SER A 139 -10.59 -0.71 -15.30
CA SER A 139 -10.05 -2.02 -14.93
C SER A 139 -9.51 -2.76 -16.18
N ARG A 140 -8.26 -3.24 -16.13
CA ARG A 140 -7.70 -4.17 -17.14
C ARG A 140 -7.93 -5.62 -16.70
N LYS A 141 -8.16 -6.52 -17.66
CA LYS A 141 -8.23 -7.98 -17.45
C LYS A 141 -6.83 -8.53 -17.17
N VAL A 142 -6.73 -9.60 -16.39
CA VAL A 142 -5.47 -10.23 -15.96
C VAL A 142 -5.32 -11.60 -16.64
N SER A 143 -4.27 -11.76 -17.44
CA SER A 143 -3.76 -12.93 -18.13
C SER A 143 -2.38 -13.32 -17.55
N HIS A 144 -1.84 -14.51 -17.86
CA HIS A 144 -0.50 -14.91 -17.38
C HIS A 144 0.59 -13.96 -17.89
N ASP A 145 0.43 -13.41 -19.10
CA ASP A 145 1.34 -12.42 -19.69
C ASP A 145 1.36 -11.09 -18.90
N ASP A 146 0.29 -10.81 -18.13
CA ASP A 146 0.18 -9.56 -17.37
C ASP A 146 0.99 -9.56 -16.07
N VAL A 147 1.29 -10.72 -15.46
CA VAL A 147 2.14 -10.79 -14.26
C VAL A 147 3.58 -10.42 -14.61
N GLY A 148 4.09 -10.98 -15.72
CA GLY A 148 5.41 -10.64 -16.25
C GLY A 148 5.51 -9.16 -16.56
N PHE A 149 4.56 -8.62 -17.36
CA PHE A 149 4.55 -7.20 -17.72
C PHE A 149 4.48 -6.27 -16.50
N GLN A 150 3.60 -6.54 -15.54
CA GLN A 150 3.47 -5.69 -14.34
C GLN A 150 4.73 -5.73 -13.48
N THR A 151 5.32 -6.91 -13.31
CA THR A 151 6.54 -7.06 -12.50
C THR A 151 7.73 -6.41 -13.19
N GLU A 152 7.90 -6.63 -14.49
CA GLU A 152 8.96 -6.01 -15.29
C GLU A 152 8.85 -4.48 -15.23
N TYR A 153 7.64 -3.93 -15.38
CA TYR A 153 7.40 -2.49 -15.28
C TYR A 153 7.80 -1.92 -13.90
N VAL A 154 7.47 -2.61 -12.81
CA VAL A 154 7.87 -2.21 -11.44
C VAL A 154 9.37 -2.27 -11.28
N VAL A 155 10.02 -3.34 -11.74
CA VAL A 155 11.47 -3.53 -11.67
C VAL A 155 12.21 -2.47 -12.51
N ASP A 156 11.74 -2.19 -13.73
CA ASP A 156 12.28 -1.16 -14.60
C ASP A 156 12.15 0.23 -13.96
N THR A 157 10.96 0.56 -13.43
CA THR A 157 10.75 1.82 -12.71
C THR A 157 11.69 1.94 -11.51
N ALA A 158 11.83 0.89 -10.71
CA ALA A 158 12.72 0.85 -9.55
C ALA A 158 14.20 1.06 -9.93
N LYS A 159 14.64 0.47 -11.05
CA LYS A 159 15.99 0.68 -11.61
C LYS A 159 16.18 2.13 -12.06
N ASN A 160 15.20 2.69 -12.79
CA ASN A 160 15.25 4.06 -13.32
C ASN A 160 15.32 5.13 -12.22
N VAL A 161 14.74 4.87 -11.04
CA VAL A 161 14.80 5.77 -9.88
C VAL A 161 15.87 5.39 -8.85
N ASN A 162 16.72 4.39 -9.15
CA ASN A 162 17.73 3.86 -8.25
C ASN A 162 17.17 3.50 -6.85
N TYR A 163 16.05 2.77 -6.83
CA TYR A 163 15.36 2.39 -5.58
C TYR A 163 16.22 1.50 -4.65
N GLY A 164 17.23 0.82 -5.19
CA GLY A 164 18.24 0.09 -4.41
C GLY A 164 17.84 -1.32 -3.94
N TYR A 165 16.63 -1.79 -4.30
CA TYR A 165 16.14 -3.12 -3.95
C TYR A 165 15.73 -3.91 -5.20
N ASP A 166 15.93 -5.22 -5.16
CA ASP A 166 15.38 -6.13 -6.15
C ASP A 166 13.92 -6.43 -5.83
N LEU A 167 13.01 -5.85 -6.62
CA LEU A 167 11.56 -5.97 -6.45
C LEU A 167 10.91 -7.07 -7.30
N ASP A 168 11.70 -7.88 -8.02
CA ASP A 168 11.14 -8.92 -8.89
C ASP A 168 10.43 -10.05 -8.13
N SER A 169 9.10 -10.01 -8.10
CA SER A 169 8.26 -11.04 -7.47
C SER A 169 7.61 -11.97 -8.50
N SER A 170 8.06 -11.93 -9.76
CA SER A 170 7.40 -12.60 -10.89
C SER A 170 7.27 -14.10 -10.66
N GLN A 171 8.37 -14.78 -10.31
CA GLN A 171 8.36 -16.22 -10.05
C GLN A 171 7.37 -16.59 -8.94
N GLN A 172 7.38 -15.85 -7.83
CA GLN A 172 6.49 -16.12 -6.70
C GLN A 172 5.02 -15.91 -7.06
N LEU A 173 4.71 -14.90 -7.87
CA LEU A 173 3.37 -14.64 -8.38
C LEU A 173 2.92 -15.69 -9.40
N HIS A 174 3.83 -16.16 -10.27
CA HIS A 174 3.55 -17.28 -11.17
C HIS A 174 3.28 -18.56 -10.40
N ASP A 175 4.10 -18.91 -9.40
CA ASP A 175 3.89 -20.08 -8.55
C ASP A 175 2.54 -20.02 -7.83
N TRP A 176 2.21 -18.86 -7.25
CA TRP A 176 0.91 -18.61 -6.63
C TRP A 176 -0.24 -18.80 -7.63
N GLN A 177 -0.11 -18.25 -8.84
CA GLN A 177 -1.11 -18.36 -9.89
C GLN A 177 -1.29 -19.83 -10.29
N HIS A 178 -0.21 -20.58 -10.51
CA HIS A 178 -0.25 -22.01 -10.83
C HIS A 178 -0.96 -22.81 -9.74
N HIS A 179 -0.57 -22.66 -8.47
CA HIS A 179 -1.23 -23.36 -7.35
C HIS A 179 -2.72 -23.03 -7.25
N ARG A 180 -3.10 -21.78 -7.55
CA ARG A 180 -4.50 -21.36 -7.54
C ARG A 180 -5.31 -22.00 -8.68
N HIS A 181 -4.69 -22.24 -9.84
CA HIS A 181 -5.32 -22.96 -10.95
C HIS A 181 -5.42 -24.45 -10.69
N GLU A 182 -4.43 -25.04 -10.02
CA GLU A 182 -4.45 -26.44 -9.60
C GLU A 182 -5.57 -26.70 -8.58
N ASP A 183 -5.65 -25.89 -7.52
CA ASP A 183 -6.70 -26.01 -6.51
C ASP A 183 -7.00 -24.68 -5.79
N ILE A 184 -8.15 -24.10 -6.14
CA ILE A 184 -8.64 -22.84 -5.57
C ILE A 184 -8.98 -22.91 -4.08
N LEU A 185 -9.21 -24.11 -3.53
CA LEU A 185 -9.57 -24.30 -2.12
C LEU A 185 -8.33 -24.43 -1.24
N THR A 186 -7.24 -25.01 -1.75
CA THR A 186 -6.07 -25.35 -0.93
C THR A 186 -4.82 -24.52 -1.21
N TYR A 187 -4.80 -23.67 -2.26
CA TYR A 187 -3.61 -22.85 -2.57
C TYR A 187 -3.11 -22.02 -1.38
N ARG A 188 -4.02 -21.60 -0.48
CA ARG A 188 -3.64 -20.82 0.70
C ARG A 188 -2.85 -21.60 1.74
N VAL A 189 -2.86 -22.93 1.72
CA VAL A 189 -2.05 -23.77 2.62
C VAL A 189 -0.57 -23.74 2.22
N ARG A 190 -0.27 -23.35 0.96
CA ARG A 190 1.11 -23.23 0.50
C ARG A 190 1.83 -22.09 1.22
N SER A 191 3.14 -22.27 1.38
CA SER A 191 4.02 -21.29 1.99
C SER A 191 5.01 -20.76 0.96
N HIS A 192 5.34 -19.47 1.10
CA HIS A 192 6.32 -18.77 0.27
C HIS A 192 7.42 -18.16 1.15
N ALA A 193 8.62 -17.99 0.57
CA ALA A 193 9.74 -17.34 1.24
C ALA A 193 9.70 -15.83 1.04
N SER A 194 10.04 -15.09 2.09
CA SER A 194 10.27 -13.64 1.99
C SER A 194 11.43 -13.36 1.04
N LYS A 195 11.25 -12.42 0.11
CA LYS A 195 12.30 -12.03 -0.83
C LYS A 195 13.47 -11.33 -0.14
N PHE A 196 13.19 -10.60 0.93
CA PHE A 196 14.19 -9.76 1.60
C PHE A 196 14.92 -10.49 2.73
N THR A 197 14.27 -11.45 3.39
CA THR A 197 14.89 -12.22 4.48
C THR A 197 15.27 -13.64 4.09
N GLY A 198 14.73 -14.17 2.99
CA GLY A 198 14.90 -15.57 2.56
C GLY A 198 14.17 -16.58 3.45
N LYS A 199 13.46 -16.14 4.50
CA LYS A 199 12.80 -17.03 5.45
C LYS A 199 11.48 -17.54 4.91
N GLN A 200 11.28 -18.85 5.04
CA GLN A 200 10.05 -19.54 4.66
C GLN A 200 8.94 -19.27 5.70
N ALA A 201 7.76 -18.89 5.23
CA ALA A 201 6.60 -18.78 6.11
C ALA A 201 6.16 -20.16 6.69
N PRO A 202 5.44 -20.19 7.81
CA PRO A 202 4.76 -21.40 8.25
C PRO A 202 3.57 -21.72 7.34
N ILE A 203 3.23 -23.01 7.26
CA ILE A 203 1.99 -23.50 6.65
C ILE A 203 0.80 -23.12 7.56
N HIS A 204 -0.39 -22.95 6.97
CA HIS A 204 -1.65 -22.71 7.69
C HIS A 204 -2.16 -23.91 8.47
#